data_AF-A0A964YKU7-F1
#
_entry.id   AF-A0A964YKU7-F1
#
_cell.length_a   1.000
_cell.length_b   1.000
_cell.length_c   1.000
_cell.angle_alpha   90.00
_cell.angle_beta   90.00
_cell.angle_gamma   90.00
#
_symmetry.space_group_name_H-M   'P 1'
#
loop_
_entity.id
_entity.type
_entity.pdbx_description
1 polymer ?
#
loop_
_entity_poly.entity_id
_entity_poly.type
_entity_poly.pdbx_seq_one_letter_code
_entity_poly.pdbx_strand_id
1 'polypeptide(L)'
;MKFESKLNSKLNPQSRYILPEFRERTANGERVHNPYTKLFEERIIFLGVQIDDASADDVMAQLLVLESLDPERDISMYINSPGGSYTAMTAI
;
A
#
# COMPACT_ATOMS: atom_id res chain seq x y z
N MET A 1 -44.19 -10.24 -27.95
CA MET A 1 -43.62 -10.17 -26.58
C MET A 1 -42.14 -10.54 -26.68
N LYS A 2 -41.25 -9.56 -26.84
CA LYS A 2 -39.80 -9.77 -26.96
C LYS A 2 -39.19 -9.52 -25.57
N PHE A 3 -38.65 -10.54 -24.94
CA PHE A 3 -37.85 -10.39 -23.73
C PHE A 3 -36.39 -10.24 -24.15
N GLU A 4 -35.85 -9.03 -24.03
CA GLU A 4 -34.42 -8.77 -24.12
C GLU A 4 -33.74 -9.33 -22.85
N SER A 5 -32.90 -10.35 -23.01
CA SER A 5 -31.97 -10.78 -21.97
C SER A 5 -30.78 -9.82 -21.91
N LYS A 6 -30.92 -8.72 -21.17
CA LYS A 6 -29.79 -7.82 -20.89
C LYS A 6 -28.84 -8.45 -19.87
N LEU A 7 -27.62 -8.72 -20.34
CA LEU A 7 -26.35 -8.77 -19.63
C LEU A 7 -26.39 -9.34 -18.19
N ASN A 8 -26.23 -10.65 -18.07
CA ASN A 8 -25.45 -11.18 -16.94
C ASN A 8 -23.98 -10.82 -17.20
N SER A 9 -23.58 -9.62 -16.76
CA SER A 9 -22.16 -9.35 -16.53
C SER A 9 -21.74 -10.30 -15.41
N LYS A 10 -21.06 -11.38 -15.79
CA LYS A 10 -20.34 -12.24 -14.86
C LYS A 10 -19.52 -11.30 -13.98
N LEU A 11 -19.89 -11.18 -12.70
CA LEU A 11 -19.05 -10.56 -11.69
C LEU A 11 -17.75 -11.36 -11.68
N ASN A 12 -16.77 -10.88 -12.43
CA ASN A 12 -15.43 -11.43 -12.43
C ASN A 12 -14.89 -11.18 -11.01
N PRO A 13 -14.57 -12.19 -10.19
CA PRO A 13 -14.06 -11.99 -8.83
C PRO A 13 -12.67 -11.32 -8.80
N GLN A 14 -12.16 -10.88 -9.95
CA GLN A 14 -10.90 -10.16 -10.14
C GLN A 14 -10.96 -8.67 -9.79
N SER A 15 -12.10 -8.14 -9.34
CA SER A 15 -12.19 -6.78 -8.81
C SER A 15 -12.71 -6.79 -7.37
N ARG A 16 -11.79 -6.68 -6.41
CA ARG A 16 -12.05 -5.97 -5.14
C ARG A 16 -10.76 -5.69 -4.37
N TYR A 17 -9.75 -5.12 -5.04
CA TYR A 17 -8.84 -4.22 -4.33
C TYR A 17 -9.51 -2.84 -4.27
N ILE A 18 -10.57 -2.72 -3.46
CA ILE A 18 -11.11 -1.41 -3.10
C ILE A 18 -10.27 -0.96 -1.93
N LEU A 19 -9.29 -0.09 -2.20
CA LEU A 19 -8.57 0.57 -1.13
C LEU A 19 -9.53 1.56 -0.47
N PRO A 20 -9.92 1.37 0.80
CA PRO A 20 -10.80 2.33 1.45
C PRO A 20 -10.06 3.65 1.59
N GLU A 21 -10.78 4.76 1.43
CA GLU A 21 -10.28 6.10 1.71
C GLU A 21 -11.07 6.66 2.88
N PHE A 22 -10.40 7.41 3.75
CA PHE A 22 -11.04 8.13 4.83
C PHE A 22 -10.70 9.62 4.73
N ARG A 23 -11.63 10.45 5.19
CA ARG A 23 -11.49 11.92 5.15
C ARG A 23 -11.27 12.43 6.55
N GLU A 24 -10.16 13.11 6.76
CA GLU A 24 -9.83 13.77 8.01
C GLU A 24 -10.15 15.27 7.87
N ARG A 25 -11.01 15.79 8.75
CA ARG A 25 -11.34 17.23 8.82
C ARG A 25 -10.29 17.94 9.66
N THR A 26 -9.51 18.80 9.04
CA THR A 26 -8.55 19.68 9.72
C THR A 26 -9.08 21.12 9.73
N ALA A 27 -8.52 21.97 10.60
CA ALA A 27 -8.89 23.39 10.66
C ALA A 27 -8.70 24.13 9.31
N ASN A 28 -7.84 23.59 8.43
CA ASN A 28 -7.48 24.18 7.15
C ASN A 28 -8.17 23.49 5.95
N GLY A 29 -9.05 22.50 6.17
CA GLY A 29 -9.77 21.79 5.12
C GLY A 29 -9.93 20.28 5.33
N GLU A 30 -10.52 19.60 4.36
CA GLU A 30 -10.61 18.13 4.32
C GLU A 30 -9.38 17.53 3.63
N ARG A 31 -8.71 16.58 4.29
CA ARG A 31 -7.63 15.79 3.70
C ARG A 31 -8.11 14.35 3.51
N VAL A 32 -7.96 13.83 2.29
CA VAL A 32 -8.29 12.45 1.97
C VAL A 32 -7.02 11.61 2.17
N HIS A 33 -7.12 10.56 2.98
CA HIS A 33 -6.05 9.61 3.22
C HIS A 33 -6.49 8.21 2.80
N ASN A 34 -5.53 7.43 2.32
CA ASN A 34 -5.69 5.99 2.26
C ASN A 34 -4.95 5.38 3.48
N PRO A 35 -5.26 4.13 3.86
CA PRO A 35 -4.61 3.47 4.99
C PRO A 35 -3.08 3.46 4.89
N TYR A 36 -2.51 3.23 3.70
CA TYR A 36 -1.06 3.17 3.51
C TYR A 36 -0.38 4.52 3.71
N THR A 37 -0.98 5.62 3.24
CA THR A 37 -0.44 6.96 3.45
C THR A 37 -0.49 7.34 4.92
N LYS A 38 -1.55 6.93 5.64
CA LYS A 38 -1.61 7.14 7.08
C LYS A 38 -0.59 6.30 7.84
N LEU A 39 -0.43 5.03 7.48
CA LEU A 39 0.62 4.18 8.06
C LEU A 39 2.01 4.78 7.84
N PHE A 40 2.28 5.27 6.62
CA PHE A 40 3.55 5.91 6.32
C PHE A 40 3.77 7.20 7.11
N GLU A 41 2.73 8.03 7.29
CA GLU A 41 2.78 9.21 8.18
C GLU A 41 3.12 8.82 9.63
N GLU A 42 2.67 7.65 10.09
CA GLU A 42 3.01 7.07 11.39
C GLU A 42 4.34 6.28 11.39
N ARG A 43 5.14 6.39 10.32
CA ARG A 43 6.43 5.70 10.13
C ARG A 43 6.32 4.16 10.08
N ILE A 44 5.25 3.68 9.46
CA ILE A 44 4.96 2.27 9.27
C ILE A 44 5.06 1.90 7.79
N ILE A 45 5.96 0.97 7.46
CA ILE A 45 6.12 0.38 6.12
C ILE A 45 5.45 -0.99 6.09
N PHE A 46 4.70 -1.29 5.02
CA PHE A 46 4.00 -2.58 4.86
C PHE A 46 4.52 -3.33 3.62
N LEU A 47 5.24 -4.44 3.85
CA LEU A 47 5.71 -5.34 2.82
C LEU A 47 4.76 -6.52 2.68
N GLY A 48 3.72 -6.34 1.85
CA GLY A 48 2.63 -7.31 1.66
C GLY A 48 2.72 -8.14 0.38
N VAL A 49 3.81 -8.05 -0.35
CA VAL A 49 3.99 -8.63 -1.69
C VAL A 49 5.25 -9.49 -1.76
N GLN A 50 5.40 -10.26 -2.83
CA GLN A 50 6.64 -10.98 -3.12
C GLN A 50 7.81 -10.00 -3.25
N ILE A 51 8.98 -10.38 -2.74
CA ILE A 51 10.19 -9.55 -2.78
C ILE A 51 10.87 -9.73 -4.14
N ASP A 52 10.58 -8.81 -5.04
CA ASP A 52 11.31 -8.58 -6.30
C ASP A 52 12.06 -7.24 -6.27
N ASP A 53 12.83 -6.95 -7.32
CA ASP A 53 13.65 -5.73 -7.38
C ASP A 53 12.81 -4.46 -7.25
N ALA A 54 11.59 -4.43 -7.82
CA ALA A 54 10.71 -3.27 -7.74
C ALA A 54 10.19 -3.04 -6.31
N SER A 55 9.70 -4.09 -5.65
CA SER A 55 9.25 -4.00 -4.25
C SER A 55 10.39 -3.66 -3.29
N ALA A 56 11.62 -4.12 -3.57
CA ALA A 56 12.80 -3.79 -2.77
C ALA A 56 13.19 -2.32 -2.94
N ASP A 57 13.20 -1.80 -4.18
CA ASP A 57 13.44 -0.39 -4.45
C ASP A 57 12.42 0.51 -3.76
N ASP A 58 11.13 0.13 -3.79
CA ASP A 58 10.05 0.86 -3.12
C ASP A 58 10.23 0.91 -1.59
N VAL A 59 10.61 -0.22 -0.97
CA VAL A 59 10.87 -0.28 0.48
C VAL A 59 12.10 0.53 0.86
N MET A 60 13.20 0.43 0.10
CA MET A 60 14.41 1.22 0.32
C MET A 60 14.12 2.72 0.24
N ALA A 61 13.37 3.16 -0.79
CA ALA A 61 12.98 4.55 -0.94
C ALA A 61 12.16 5.04 0.27
N GLN A 62 11.21 4.23 0.75
CA GLN A 62 10.41 4.54 1.93
C GLN A 62 11.25 4.66 3.20
N LEU A 63 12.20 3.75 3.43
CA LEU A 63 13.12 3.78 4.56
C LEU A 63 13.96 5.07 4.55
N LEU A 64 14.58 5.40 3.41
CA LEU A 64 15.41 6.60 3.28
C LEU A 64 14.62 7.89 3.50
N VAL A 65 13.37 7.95 3.01
CA VAL A 65 12.50 9.10 3.24
C VAL A 65 12.18 9.25 4.72
N LEU A 66 11.76 8.18 5.40
CA LEU A 66 11.43 8.24 6.84
C LEU A 66 12.64 8.59 7.70
N GLU A 67 13.81 8.04 7.39
CA GLU A 67 15.08 8.36 8.04
C GLU A 67 15.44 9.84 7.86
N SER A 68 15.28 10.38 6.64
CA SER A 68 15.58 11.79 6.37
C SER A 68 14.64 12.77 7.08
N LEU A 69 13.39 12.36 7.36
CA LEU A 69 12.39 13.19 8.02
C LEU A 69 12.63 13.28 9.53
N ASP A 70 13.03 12.17 10.15
CA ASP A 70 13.33 12.11 11.58
C ASP A 70 14.20 10.87 11.87
N PRO A 71 15.53 11.00 11.94
CA PRO A 71 16.44 9.86 12.11
C PRO A 71 16.44 9.28 13.54
N GLU A 72 15.90 10.01 14.51
CA GLU A 72 15.88 9.58 15.92
C GLU A 72 14.64 8.74 16.27
N ARG A 73 13.65 8.69 15.36
CA ARG A 73 12.41 7.95 15.56
C ARG A 73 12.46 6.59 14.90
N ASP A 74 12.03 5.57 15.62
CA ASP A 74 11.90 4.22 15.10
C ASP A 74 11.01 4.15 13.84
N ILE A 75 11.33 3.21 12.96
CA ILE A 75 10.53 2.83 11.80
C ILE A 75 10.01 1.41 12.03
N SER A 76 8.70 1.21 11.91
CA SER A 76 8.09 -0.11 12.05
C SER A 76 7.83 -0.74 10.67
N MET A 77 8.28 -1.97 10.48
CA MET A 77 8.02 -2.72 9.24
C MET A 77 7.12 -3.93 9.52
N TYR A 78 5.97 -3.98 8.86
CA TYR A 78 5.07 -5.14 8.88
C TYR A 78 5.32 -5.98 7.63
N ILE A 79 5.69 -7.24 7.83
CA ILE A 79 6.06 -8.15 6.76
C ILE A 79 4.99 -9.24 6.64
N ASN A 80 4.34 -9.28 5.49
CA ASN A 80 3.46 -10.36 5.06
C ASN A 80 3.81 -10.71 3.61
N SER A 81 5.00 -11.28 3.43
CA SER A 81 5.55 -11.60 2.12
C SER A 81 5.77 -13.12 1.98
N PRO A 82 5.52 -13.71 0.79
CA PRO A 82 5.96 -15.08 0.49
C PRO A 82 7.49 -15.21 0.37
N GLY A 83 8.26 -14.13 0.56
CA GLY A 83 9.70 -14.05 0.33
C GLY A 83 10.00 -13.64 -1.11
N GLY A 84 11.22 -13.90 -1.58
CA GLY A 84 11.61 -13.55 -2.93
C GLY A 84 13.07 -13.85 -3.26
N SER A 85 13.64 -13.10 -4.21
CA SER A 85 15.05 -13.27 -4.58
C SER A 85 15.96 -12.94 -3.40
N TYR A 86 17.04 -13.71 -3.23
CA TYR A 86 18.04 -13.44 -2.20
C TYR A 86 18.66 -12.05 -2.34
N THR A 87 18.90 -11.61 -3.58
CA THR A 87 19.46 -10.28 -3.86
C THR A 87 18.54 -9.15 -3.41
N ALA A 88 17.24 -9.26 -3.72
CA ALA A 88 16.24 -8.27 -3.32
C ALA A 88 16.02 -8.28 -1.79
N MET A 89 16.10 -9.45 -1.15
CA MET A 89 16.05 -9.55 0.32
C MET A 89 17.26 -8.94 1.01
N THR A 90 18.45 -8.96 0.41
CA THR A 90 19.66 -8.33 0.99
C THR A 90 19.72 -6.82 0.77
N ALA A 91 18.89 -6.27 -0.11
CA ALA A 91 18.82 -4.84 -0.37
C ALA A 91 17.96 -4.11 0.67
N ILE A 92 16.92 -4.77 1.18
CA ILE A 92 16.06 -4.31 2.28
C ILE A 92 16.77 -4.53 3.62
#